data_AF-A0A7V9ZG32-F1
#
_entry.id   AF-A0A7V9ZG32-F1
#
_cell.length_a   1.000
_cell.length_b   1.000
_cell.length_c   1.000
_cell.angle_alpha   90.00
_cell.angle_beta   90.00
_cell.angle_gamma   90.00
#
_symmetry.space_group_name_H-M   'P 1'
#
loop_
_entity.id
_entity.type
_entity.pdbx_description
1 polymer ?
#
loop_
_entity_poly.entity_id
_entity_poly.type
_entity_poly.pdbx_seq_one_letter_code
_entity_poly.pdbx_strand_id
1 'polypeptide(L)' 'MSDTYRITTDYMCCGVVVDDGIVIEAAPIMGWSVGKTLAAVSAWVVKKQGTIEVLEPLP' A
#
# COMPACT_ATOMS: atom_id res chain seq x y z
N MET A 1 -6.99 4.99 -13.13
CA MET A 1 -5.69 5.71 -13.08
C MET A 1 -5.06 5.20 -11.81
N SER A 2 -3.90 4.58 -11.93
CA SER A 2 -3.29 3.90 -10.80
C SER A 2 -2.45 4.86 -9.98
N ASP A 3 -2.57 4.74 -8.66
CA ASP A 3 -1.80 5.48 -7.68
C ASP A 3 -0.81 4.54 -7.00
N THR A 4 0.41 5.02 -6.78
CA THR A 4 1.42 4.28 -6.01
C THR A 4 1.42 4.77 -4.58
N TYR A 5 1.39 3.85 -3.63
CA TYR A 5 1.43 4.15 -2.21
C TYR A 5 2.69 3.59 -1.57
N ARG A 6 3.30 4.37 -0.68
CA ARG A 6 4.32 3.90 0.26
C ARG A 6 3.66 3.47 1.55
N ILE A 7 3.93 2.24 1.96
CA ILE A 7 3.55 1.70 3.27
C ILE A 7 4.80 1.62 4.13
N THR A 8 4.74 2.17 5.34
CA THR A 8 5.81 2.11 6.33
C THR A 8 5.27 1.48 7.61
N THR A 9 5.95 0.49 8.15
CA THR A 9 5.76 -0.02 9.52
C THR A 9 7.10 -0.01 10.24
N ASP A 10 7.11 -0.46 11.50
CA ASP A 10 8.31 -0.64 12.33
C ASP A 10 9.39 -1.55 11.72
N TYR A 11 9.03 -2.52 10.88
CA TYR A 11 9.95 -3.50 10.29
C TYR A 11 10.06 -3.45 8.76
N MET A 12 9.29 -2.60 8.06
CA MET A 12 9.36 -2.53 6.60
C MET A 12 8.93 -1.18 6.02
N CYS A 13 9.46 -0.88 4.84
CA CYS A 13 8.99 0.18 3.96
C CYS A 13 8.86 -0.38 2.54
N CYS A 14 7.69 -0.27 1.93
CA CYS A 14 7.44 -0.89 0.62
C CYS A 14 6.36 -0.16 -0.19
N GLY A 15 6.30 -0.45 -1.49
CA GLY A 15 5.31 0.10 -2.41
C GLY A 15 4.16 -0.85 -2.69
N VAL A 16 2.97 -0.29 -2.90
CA VAL A 16 1.81 -0.95 -3.52
C VAL A 16 1.20 -0.05 -4.59
N VAL A 17 0.67 -0.64 -5.65
CA VAL A 17 -0.04 0.07 -6.73
C VAL A 17 -1.52 -0.25 -6.60
N VAL A 18 -2.34 0.79 -6.62
CA VAL A 18 -3.79 0.71 -6.46
C VAL A 18 -4.45 1.29 -7.70
N ASP A 19 -5.42 0.57 -8.26
CA ASP A 19 -6.32 1.07 -9.31
C ASP A 19 -7.76 0.83 -8.88
N ASP A 20 -8.61 1.84 -9.03
CA ASP A 20 -10.01 1.83 -8.58
C ASP A 20 -10.19 1.36 -7.11
N GLY A 21 -9.27 1.77 -6.24
CA GLY A 21 -9.28 1.41 -4.82
C GLY A 21 -8.89 -0.04 -4.51
N ILE A 22 -8.46 -0.84 -5.50
CA ILE A 22 -7.98 -2.22 -5.35
C ILE A 22 -6.48 -2.29 -5.59
N VAL A 23 -5.75 -3.03 -4.75
CA VAL A 23 -4.33 -3.28 -4.98
C VAL A 23 -4.14 -4.21 -6.17
N ILE A 24 -3.47 -3.74 -7.21
CA ILE A 24 -3.17 -4.51 -8.42
C ILE A 24 -1.74 -5.04 -8.43
N GLU A 25 -0.81 -4.34 -7.79
CA GLU A 25 0.58 -4.78 -7.64
C GLU A 25 1.09 -4.44 -6.24
N ALA A 26 1.98 -5.27 -5.71
CA ALA A 26 2.55 -5.08 -4.38
C ALA A 26 3.97 -5.63 -4.32
N ALA A 27 4.82 -5.02 -3.48
CA ALA A 27 6.10 -5.62 -3.11
C ALA A 27 5.89 -7.05 -2.54
N PRO A 28 6.85 -7.99 -2.70
CA PRO A 28 6.66 -9.38 -2.30
C PRO A 28 6.21 -9.58 -0.85
N ILE A 29 6.71 -8.77 0.08
CA ILE A 29 6.32 -8.79 1.51
C ILE A 29 4.84 -8.44 1.73
N MET A 30 4.25 -7.68 0.82
CA MET A 30 2.84 -7.31 0.77
C MET A 30 2.05 -8.13 -0.27
N GLY A 31 2.59 -9.24 -0.80
CA GLY A 31 1.89 -10.02 -1.84
C GLY A 31 0.47 -10.47 -1.44
N TRP A 32 0.20 -10.62 -0.14
CA TRP A 32 -1.13 -10.93 0.40
C TRP A 32 -2.17 -9.83 0.16
N SER A 33 -1.75 -8.59 -0.13
CA SER A 33 -2.67 -7.46 -0.32
C SER A 33 -3.23 -7.36 -1.74
N VAL A 34 -2.65 -8.06 -2.72
CA VAL A 34 -3.14 -8.04 -4.11
C VAL A 34 -4.60 -8.52 -4.17
N GLY A 35 -5.44 -7.77 -4.88
CA GLY A 35 -6.88 -8.00 -4.96
C GLY A 35 -7.69 -7.53 -3.74
N LYS A 36 -7.05 -6.97 -2.70
CA LYS A 36 -7.74 -6.35 -1.56
C LYS A 36 -7.98 -4.86 -1.81
N THR A 37 -8.98 -4.32 -1.14
CA THR A 37 -9.22 -2.88 -1.14
C THR A 37 -8.14 -2.14 -0.37
N LEU A 38 -7.81 -0.93 -0.81
CA LEU A 38 -6.94 -0.01 -0.08
C LEU A 38 -7.43 0.19 1.35
N ALA A 39 -8.74 0.28 1.58
CA ALA A 39 -9.32 0.38 2.92
C ALA A 39 -8.95 -0.81 3.84
N ALA A 40 -8.97 -2.04 3.32
CA ALA A 40 -8.58 -3.22 4.09
C ALA A 40 -7.08 -3.22 4.40
N VAL A 41 -6.25 -2.78 3.45
CA VAL A 41 -4.81 -2.64 3.63
C VAL A 41 -4.50 -1.56 4.65
N SER A 42 -5.10 -0.38 4.52
CA SER A 42 -4.96 0.74 5.47
C SER A 42 -5.34 0.32 6.89
N ALA A 43 -6.44 -0.42 7.07
CA ALA A 43 -6.84 -0.95 8.37
C ALA A 43 -5.79 -1.90 8.97
N TRP A 44 -5.14 -2.73 8.14
CA TRP A 44 -4.03 -3.58 8.58
C TRP A 44 -2.78 -2.75 8.94
N VAL A 45 -2.44 -1.74 8.14
CA VAL A 45 -1.30 -0.84 8.39
C VAL A 45 -1.48 -0.10 9.72
N VAL A 46 -2.68 0.41 10.00
CA VAL A 46 -3.01 1.07 11.29
C VAL A 46 -2.86 0.10 12.46
N LYS A 47 -3.29 -1.15 12.33
CA LYS A 47 -3.08 -2.19 13.36
C LYS A 47 -1.60 -2.48 13.61
N LYS A 48 -0.73 -2.23 12.63
CA LYS A 48 0.73 -2.33 12.72
C LYS A 48 1.40 -1.02 13.17
N GLN A 49 0.61 -0.01 13.57
CA GLN A 49 1.11 1.33 13.93
C GLN A 49 1.95 1.96 12.80
N GLY A 50 1.64 1.61 11.55
CA GLY A 50 2.31 2.10 10.36
C GLY A 50 1.62 3.28 9.70
N THR A 51 2.20 3.76 8.60
CA THR A 51 1.67 4.81 7.73
C THR A 51 1.49 4.31 6.30
N ILE A 52 0.57 4.95 5.59
CA ILE A 52 0.34 4.75 4.16
C ILE A 52 0.18 6.11 3.49
N GLU A 53 0.99 6.39 2.48
CA GLU A 53 1.12 7.71 1.86
C GLU A 53 1.13 7.55 0.34
N VAL A 54 0.43 8.44 -0.39
CA VAL A 54 0.56 8.52 -1.86
C VAL A 54 1.97 8.98 -2.21
N LEU A 55 2.62 8.26 -3.12
CA LEU A 55 3.84 8.70 -3.77
C LEU A 55 3.45 9.49 -5.02
N GLU A 56 3.59 10.81 -4.95
CA GLU A 56 3.54 11.64 -6.15
C GLU A 56 4.74 11.31 -7.06
N PRO A 57 4.57 11.30 -8.39
CA PRO A 57 5.69 11.18 -9.30
C PRO A 57 6.67 12.34 -9.06
N LEU A 58 7.97 12.03 -8.99
CA LEU A 58 9.01 13.04 -8.90
C LEU A 58 8.91 14.01 -10.09
N PRO A 59 9.12 15.33 -9.88
CA PRO A 59 9.00 16.35 -10.91
C PRO A 59 9.96 16.15 -12.10
#